data_AF-A0A8J4T2X5-F1
#
_entry.id   AF-A0A8J4T2X5-F1
#
_cell.length_a   1.000
_cell.length_b   1.000
_cell.length_c   1.000
_cell.angle_alpha   90.00
_cell.angle_beta   90.00
_cell.angle_gamma   90.00
#
_symmetry.space_group_name_H-M   'P 1'
#
loop_
_entity.id
_entity.type
_entity.pdbx_description
1 polymer ?
#
loop_
_entity_poly.entity_id
_entity_poly.type
_entity_poly.pdbx_seq_one_letter_code
_entity_poly.pdbx_strand_id
1 'polypeptide(L)'
;MTNESLSESSDSSSDSDGDDYGDNEHKLREEVAALRSQLENFPNSYELHTKLINSLRKLGNLDELNAARENMNVMYPLSPKLWLDWIEDERKIAMSDDEKRRVEGLFKRAVEDYDDPSIWQEYCLFAIGNLQPGSAESIRSTEHTFETALSHQGLNVAAANSLWEMYRDLQLVLVGQQNPSSVQLTDDRLKCIDKLYRRQLRLPLLAMESTLEAYEEFLKHSGSNLYPQHDQASSLVPPDCMKEYEKAKAQLSLLLPFEERIEVCLSFFYL
;
A
#
# COMPACT_ATOMS: atom_id res chain seq x y z
N MET A 1 42.00 -75.72 -14.50
CA MET A 1 42.11 -74.41 -15.19
C MET A 1 40.92 -73.60 -14.73
N THR A 2 41.02 -72.98 -13.55
CA THR A 2 41.45 -71.57 -13.29
C THR A 2 40.32 -70.56 -13.51
N ASN A 3 39.88 -69.98 -12.38
CA ASN A 3 39.29 -68.66 -12.15
C ASN A 3 39.49 -67.62 -13.27
N GLU A 4 38.51 -66.75 -13.50
CA GLU A 4 38.55 -65.37 -12.97
C GLU A 4 37.25 -64.59 -13.27
N SER A 5 36.78 -63.95 -12.21
CA SER A 5 35.73 -62.93 -12.07
C SER A 5 36.19 -61.55 -12.56
N LEU A 6 35.28 -60.74 -13.12
CA LEU A 6 35.34 -59.26 -13.20
C LEU A 6 33.93 -58.78 -13.63
N SER A 7 33.05 -58.35 -12.73
CA SER A 7 32.99 -57.10 -11.93
C SER A 7 32.06 -56.07 -12.58
N GLU A 8 31.04 -55.72 -11.80
CA GLU A 8 30.09 -54.63 -11.96
C GLU A 8 30.76 -53.29 -12.23
N SER A 9 30.06 -52.42 -12.96
CA SER A 9 30.24 -50.98 -12.87
C SER A 9 28.90 -50.30 -13.20
N SER A 10 28.10 -50.15 -12.14
CA SER A 10 26.99 -49.22 -12.02
C SER A 10 27.54 -47.81 -11.83
N ASP A 11 27.55 -47.00 -12.89
CA ASP A 11 27.78 -45.56 -12.77
C ASP A 11 26.48 -44.86 -12.38
N SER A 12 26.31 -44.69 -11.07
CA SER A 12 25.37 -43.72 -10.50
C SER A 12 26.13 -42.40 -10.35
N SER A 13 25.98 -41.52 -11.35
CA SER A 13 26.40 -40.13 -11.25
C SER A 13 25.40 -39.39 -10.35
N SER A 14 25.68 -39.41 -9.05
CA SER A 14 25.01 -38.56 -8.07
C SER A 14 25.71 -37.20 -8.05
N ASP A 15 25.32 -36.29 -8.95
CA ASP A 15 25.68 -34.88 -8.86
C ASP A 15 24.90 -34.26 -7.69
N SER A 16 25.56 -34.19 -6.55
CA SER A 16 25.07 -33.56 -5.33
C SER A 16 25.62 -32.13 -5.26
N ASP A 17 25.08 -31.24 -6.09
CA ASP A 17 25.27 -29.79 -5.96
C ASP A 17 24.30 -29.25 -4.89
N GLY A 18 24.76 -29.12 -3.65
CA GLY A 18 23.87 -28.78 -2.53
C GLY A 18 24.48 -28.13 -1.29
N ASP A 19 25.66 -27.48 -1.34
CA ASP A 19 26.35 -27.01 -0.12
C ASP A 19 26.58 -25.48 0.00
N ASP A 20 26.06 -24.64 -0.91
CA ASP A 20 26.26 -23.16 -0.80
C ASP A 20 25.27 -22.47 0.17
N TYR A 21 24.13 -23.09 0.46
CA TYR A 21 23.09 -22.47 1.30
C TYR A 21 23.41 -22.52 2.81
N GLY A 22 24.13 -23.54 3.27
CA GLY A 22 24.43 -23.72 4.70
C GLY A 22 25.49 -22.76 5.26
N ASP A 23 26.48 -22.39 4.46
CA ASP A 23 27.56 -21.49 4.88
C ASP A 23 27.06 -20.05 5.09
N ASN A 24 26.08 -19.61 4.27
CA ASN A 24 25.50 -18.28 4.38
C ASN A 24 24.60 -18.12 5.62
N GLU A 25 23.80 -19.15 5.95
CA GLU A 25 22.97 -19.14 7.16
C GLU A 25 23.82 -19.07 8.44
N HIS A 26 24.92 -19.82 8.49
CA HIS A 26 25.84 -19.79 9.63
C HIS A 26 26.45 -18.40 9.86
N LYS A 27 26.92 -17.74 8.79
CA LYS A 27 27.47 -16.38 8.84
C LYS A 27 26.44 -15.36 9.35
N LEU A 28 25.20 -15.48 8.88
CA LEU A 28 24.11 -14.59 9.34
C LEU A 28 23.80 -14.79 10.83
N ARG A 29 23.83 -16.03 11.34
CA ARG A 29 23.65 -16.32 12.77
C ARG A 29 24.77 -15.72 13.63
N GLU A 30 26.02 -15.82 13.18
CA GLU A 30 27.17 -15.19 13.84
C GLU A 30 27.05 -13.65 13.85
N GLU A 31 26.63 -13.06 12.73
CA GLU A 31 26.40 -11.61 12.62
C GLU A 31 25.31 -11.16 13.60
N VAL A 32 24.18 -11.88 13.68
CA VAL A 32 23.10 -11.59 14.63
C VAL A 32 23.59 -11.64 16.08
N ALA A 33 24.41 -12.63 16.44
CA ALA A 33 24.97 -12.72 17.79
C ALA A 33 25.90 -11.54 18.11
N ALA A 34 26.75 -11.14 17.15
CA ALA A 34 27.63 -9.98 17.29
C ALA A 34 26.83 -8.68 17.42
N LEU A 35 25.79 -8.48 16.61
CA LEU A 35 24.92 -7.30 16.66
C LEU A 35 24.17 -7.19 17.99
N ARG A 36 23.67 -8.31 18.54
CA ARG A 36 23.05 -8.33 19.87
C ARG A 36 24.01 -7.91 20.96
N SER A 37 25.23 -8.43 20.97
CA SER A 37 26.25 -8.04 21.95
C SER A 37 26.66 -6.56 21.80
N GLN A 38 26.68 -6.03 20.58
CA GLN A 38 26.91 -4.59 20.38
C GLN A 38 25.74 -3.74 20.89
N LEU A 39 24.49 -4.20 20.71
CA LEU A 39 23.30 -3.50 21.22
C LEU A 39 23.22 -3.51 22.76
N GLU A 40 23.79 -4.49 23.45
CA GLU A 40 23.92 -4.44 24.91
C GLU A 40 24.79 -3.25 25.37
N ASN A 41 25.82 -2.91 24.59
CA ASN A 41 26.71 -1.79 24.87
C ASN A 41 26.17 -0.46 24.32
N PHE A 42 25.41 -0.51 23.22
CA PHE A 42 24.86 0.65 22.50
C PHE A 42 23.36 0.47 22.20
N PRO A 43 22.49 0.47 23.22
CA PRO A 43 21.07 0.13 23.07
C PRO A 43 20.27 1.10 22.19
N ASN A 44 20.77 2.32 22.03
CA ASN A 44 20.13 3.43 21.30
C ASN A 44 20.66 3.58 19.86
N SER A 45 21.42 2.61 19.35
CA SER A 45 21.99 2.72 18.01
C SER A 45 20.98 2.28 16.94
N TYR A 46 20.41 3.27 16.23
CA TYR A 46 19.48 3.03 15.12
C TYR A 46 20.06 2.13 14.04
N GLU A 47 21.34 2.33 13.67
CA GLU A 47 22.01 1.54 12.65
C GLU A 47 22.16 0.08 13.05
N LEU A 48 22.49 -0.20 14.32
CA LEU A 48 22.64 -1.58 14.81
C LEU A 48 21.30 -2.31 14.84
N HIS A 49 20.22 -1.63 15.26
CA HIS A 49 18.87 -2.19 15.21
C HIS A 49 18.44 -2.50 13.77
N THR A 50 18.67 -1.56 12.85
CA THR A 50 18.31 -1.74 11.43
C THR A 50 19.08 -2.91 10.80
N LYS A 51 20.38 -3.04 11.09
CA LYS A 51 21.20 -4.17 10.65
C LYS A 51 20.70 -5.49 11.23
N LEU A 52 20.40 -5.52 12.54
CA LEU A 52 19.88 -6.70 13.21
C LEU A 52 18.57 -7.19 12.58
N ILE A 53 17.62 -6.28 12.36
CA ILE A 53 16.33 -6.59 11.72
C ILE A 53 16.55 -7.15 10.30
N ASN A 54 17.45 -6.55 9.52
CA ASN A 54 17.75 -7.03 8.17
C ASN A 54 18.40 -8.42 8.15
N SER A 55 19.35 -8.70 9.06
CA SER A 55 19.98 -10.03 9.15
C SER A 55 18.99 -11.09 9.64
N LEU A 56 18.11 -10.75 10.60
CA LEU A 56 17.03 -11.63 11.05
C LEU A 56 16.00 -11.92 9.96
N ARG A 57 15.63 -10.92 9.15
CA ARG A 57 14.73 -11.10 8.01
C ARG A 57 15.31 -12.05 6.96
N LYS A 58 16.62 -11.97 6.69
CA LYS A 58 17.33 -12.90 5.78
C LYS A 58 17.40 -14.34 6.32
N LEU A 59 17.50 -14.51 7.64
CA LEU A 59 17.49 -15.81 8.30
C LEU A 59 16.11 -16.48 8.32
N GLY A 60 15.03 -15.72 8.12
CA GLY A 60 13.66 -16.23 8.18
C GLY A 60 13.18 -16.58 9.60
N ASN A 61 13.89 -16.15 10.66
CA ASN A 61 13.45 -16.36 12.04
C ASN A 61 12.43 -15.28 12.44
N LEU A 62 11.16 -15.56 12.19
CA LEU A 62 10.06 -14.60 12.38
C LEU A 62 9.86 -14.18 13.85
N ASP A 63 10.01 -15.10 14.80
CA ASP A 63 9.81 -14.81 16.22
C ASP A 63 10.87 -13.81 16.72
N GLU A 64 12.14 -14.06 16.40
CA GLU A 64 13.23 -13.16 16.76
C GLU A 64 13.17 -11.83 16.00
N LEU A 65 12.75 -11.86 14.74
CA LEU A 65 12.55 -10.67 13.92
C LEU A 65 11.47 -9.74 14.51
N ASN A 66 10.34 -10.30 14.92
CA ASN A 66 9.25 -9.55 15.57
C ASN A 66 9.68 -8.97 16.90
N ALA A 67 10.40 -9.74 17.74
CA ALA A 67 10.95 -9.22 18.98
C ALA A 67 11.95 -8.07 18.75
N ALA A 68 12.81 -8.17 17.73
CA ALA A 68 13.74 -7.10 17.38
C ALA A 68 13.03 -5.83 16.91
N ARG A 69 11.99 -5.97 16.08
CA ARG A 69 11.16 -4.85 15.60
C ARG A 69 10.40 -4.15 16.74
N GLU A 70 9.79 -4.91 17.65
CA GLU A 70 9.14 -4.36 18.84
C GLU A 70 10.13 -3.63 19.74
N ASN A 71 11.30 -4.23 20.00
CA ASN A 71 12.34 -3.59 20.81
C ASN A 71 12.82 -2.26 20.20
N MET A 72 12.95 -2.20 18.87
CA MET A 72 13.29 -0.97 18.18
C MET A 72 12.14 0.05 18.24
N ASN A 73 10.88 -0.37 18.03
CA ASN A 73 9.71 0.52 18.05
C ASN A 73 9.48 1.17 19.41
N VAL A 74 9.79 0.47 20.51
CA VAL A 74 9.74 1.04 21.87
C VAL A 74 10.70 2.22 22.04
N MET A 75 11.84 2.19 21.35
CA MET A 75 12.87 3.23 21.46
C MET A 75 12.68 4.35 20.43
N TYR A 76 12.22 4.01 19.22
CA TYR A 76 12.10 4.92 18.09
C TYR A 76 10.86 4.63 17.24
N PRO A 77 10.16 5.67 16.76
CA PRO A 77 9.23 5.51 15.64
C PRO A 77 9.93 4.82 14.47
N LEU A 78 9.34 3.76 13.92
CA LEU A 78 9.98 3.04 12.81
C LEU A 78 9.74 3.80 11.51
N SER A 79 10.77 3.95 10.68
CA SER A 79 10.59 4.58 9.36
C SER A 79 9.49 3.88 8.53
N PRO A 80 8.81 4.58 7.59
CA PRO A 80 7.78 3.97 6.76
C PRO A 80 8.21 2.67 6.07
N LYS A 81 9.46 2.63 5.60
CA LYS A 81 10.04 1.42 5.00
C LYS A 81 10.08 0.23 5.97
N LEU A 82 10.53 0.45 7.21
CA LEU A 82 10.60 -0.62 8.22
C LEU A 82 9.21 -1.13 8.62
N TRP A 83 8.23 -0.22 8.72
CA TRP A 83 6.84 -0.59 8.94
C TRP A 83 6.27 -1.42 7.80
N LEU A 84 6.46 -0.98 6.55
CA LEU A 84 6.00 -1.70 5.36
C LEU A 84 6.65 -3.07 5.23
N ASP A 85 7.96 -3.18 5.49
CA ASP A 85 8.68 -4.46 5.50
C ASP A 85 8.10 -5.42 6.56
N TRP A 86 7.76 -4.91 7.74
CA TRP A 86 7.15 -5.70 8.80
C TRP A 86 5.75 -6.17 8.42
N ILE A 87 4.92 -5.25 7.96
CA ILE A 87 3.56 -5.52 7.52
C ILE A 87 3.57 -6.54 6.37
N GLU A 88 4.50 -6.44 5.43
CA GLU A 88 4.64 -7.38 4.31
C GLU A 88 4.95 -8.81 4.81
N ASP A 89 5.85 -8.94 5.78
CA ASP A 89 6.22 -10.24 6.35
C ASP A 89 5.04 -10.87 7.10
N GLU A 90 4.33 -10.09 7.92
CA GLU A 90 3.14 -10.55 8.65
C GLU A 90 1.98 -10.89 7.71
N ARG A 91 1.82 -10.15 6.61
CA ARG A 91 0.81 -10.47 5.58
C ARG A 91 1.04 -11.83 4.93
N LYS A 92 2.30 -12.23 4.72
CA LYS A 92 2.63 -13.52 4.09
C LYS A 92 2.18 -14.72 4.92
N ILE A 93 2.11 -14.56 6.24
CA ILE A 93 1.69 -15.61 7.17
C ILE A 93 0.24 -15.48 7.62
N ALA A 94 -0.42 -14.35 7.35
CA ALA A 94 -1.77 -14.08 7.81
C ALA A 94 -2.84 -14.80 6.97
N MET A 95 -3.27 -15.98 7.44
CA MET A 95 -4.27 -16.81 6.77
C MET A 95 -5.65 -16.73 7.44
N SER A 96 -5.67 -16.56 8.76
CA SER A 96 -6.88 -16.42 9.56
C SER A 96 -7.35 -14.97 9.69
N ASP A 97 -8.64 -14.78 10.00
CA ASP A 97 -9.19 -13.44 10.26
C ASP A 97 -8.53 -12.77 11.48
N ASP A 98 -8.13 -13.55 12.48
CA ASP A 98 -7.43 -13.03 13.67
C ASP A 98 -6.03 -12.51 13.32
N GLU A 99 -5.29 -13.21 12.45
CA GLU A 99 -4.00 -12.75 11.93
C GLU A 99 -4.15 -11.49 11.09
N LYS A 100 -5.17 -11.43 10.22
CA LYS A 100 -5.46 -10.24 9.42
C LYS A 100 -5.78 -9.02 10.29
N ARG A 101 -6.48 -9.20 11.41
CA ARG A 101 -6.70 -8.12 12.39
C ARG A 101 -5.41 -7.67 13.08
N ARG A 102 -4.44 -8.58 13.29
CA ARG A 102 -3.11 -8.19 13.80
C ARG A 102 -2.36 -7.33 12.78
N VAL A 103 -2.38 -7.71 11.50
CA VAL A 103 -1.82 -6.89 10.41
C VAL A 103 -2.48 -5.51 10.36
N GLU A 104 -3.81 -5.45 10.48
CA GLU A 104 -4.53 -4.18 10.57
C GLU A 104 -4.06 -3.32 11.76
N GLY A 105 -3.79 -3.95 12.91
CA GLY A 105 -3.20 -3.28 14.07
C GLY A 105 -1.81 -2.70 13.79
N LEU A 106 -0.98 -3.37 12.98
CA LEU A 106 0.32 -2.84 12.56
C LEU A 106 0.17 -1.62 11.66
N PHE A 107 -0.78 -1.61 10.72
CA PHE A 107 -1.08 -0.41 9.92
C PHE A 107 -1.46 0.78 10.79
N LYS A 108 -2.33 0.58 11.79
CA LYS A 108 -2.76 1.64 12.73
C LYS A 108 -1.58 2.21 13.51
N ARG A 109 -0.68 1.35 14.00
CA ARG A 109 0.57 1.80 14.66
C ARG A 109 1.49 2.55 13.70
N ALA A 110 1.61 2.06 12.46
CA ALA A 110 2.48 2.65 11.47
C ALA A 110 2.06 4.07 11.08
N VAL A 111 0.76 4.32 10.91
CA VAL A 111 0.23 5.67 10.61
C VAL A 111 0.28 6.62 11.81
N GLU A 112 0.31 6.10 13.03
CA GLU A 112 0.53 6.89 14.25
C GLU A 112 2.00 7.37 14.36
N ASP A 113 2.96 6.52 13.97
CA ASP A 113 4.38 6.88 13.94
C ASP A 113 4.70 7.86 12.80
N TYR A 114 4.24 7.55 11.58
CA TYR A 114 4.45 8.37 10.40
C TYR A 114 3.18 8.46 9.56
N ASP A 115 2.67 9.68 9.39
CA ASP A 115 1.59 9.96 8.47
C ASP A 115 2.12 10.00 7.02
N ASP A 116 2.53 8.84 6.52
CA ASP A 116 3.14 8.64 5.21
C ASP A 116 2.11 8.11 4.19
N PRO A 117 2.04 8.68 2.96
CA PRO A 117 1.07 8.26 1.96
C PRO A 117 1.23 6.79 1.52
N SER A 118 2.45 6.25 1.52
CA SER A 118 2.71 4.86 1.10
C SER A 118 2.10 3.86 2.08
N ILE A 119 2.10 4.17 3.38
CA ILE A 119 1.48 3.34 4.42
C ILE A 119 -0.03 3.34 4.23
N TRP A 120 -0.64 4.50 4.01
CA TRP A 120 -2.08 4.60 3.75
C TRP A 120 -2.51 3.88 2.47
N GLN A 121 -1.71 3.95 1.41
CA GLN A 121 -1.96 3.25 0.16
C GLN A 121 -1.97 1.73 0.37
N GLU A 122 -0.94 1.17 1.02
CA GLU A 122 -0.88 -0.25 1.35
C GLU A 122 -2.00 -0.68 2.31
N TYR A 123 -2.38 0.19 3.25
CA TYR A 123 -3.50 -0.10 4.16
C TYR A 123 -4.82 -0.20 3.40
N CYS A 124 -5.07 0.74 2.48
CA CYS A 124 -6.25 0.72 1.61
C CYS A 124 -6.28 -0.54 0.73
N LEU A 125 -5.14 -0.92 0.12
CA LEU A 125 -5.02 -2.14 -0.68
C LEU A 125 -5.26 -3.40 0.16
N PHE A 126 -4.73 -3.44 1.39
CA PHE A 126 -4.99 -4.53 2.32
C PHE A 126 -6.48 -4.62 2.69
N ALA A 127 -7.15 -3.49 2.92
CA ALA A 127 -8.57 -3.43 3.22
C ALA A 127 -9.44 -3.89 2.02
N ILE A 128 -9.03 -3.58 0.78
CA ILE A 128 -9.67 -4.12 -0.43
C ILE A 128 -9.46 -5.63 -0.54
N GLY A 129 -8.22 -6.10 -0.34
CA GLY A 129 -7.87 -7.53 -0.45
C GLY A 129 -8.58 -8.42 0.57
N ASN A 130 -9.06 -7.84 1.69
CA ASN A 130 -9.82 -8.54 2.72
C ASN A 130 -11.32 -8.26 2.67
N LEU A 131 -11.81 -7.62 1.61
CA LEU A 131 -13.23 -7.36 1.44
C LEU A 131 -14.01 -8.68 1.30
N GLN A 132 -14.97 -8.90 2.19
CA GLN A 132 -15.83 -10.08 2.13
C GLN A 132 -17.01 -9.82 1.16
N PRO A 133 -17.16 -10.61 0.08
CA PRO A 133 -18.23 -10.40 -0.90
C PRO A 133 -19.61 -10.47 -0.26
N GLY A 134 -20.46 -9.48 -0.54
CA GLY A 134 -21.82 -9.39 -0.01
C GLY A 134 -21.92 -8.98 1.47
N SER A 135 -20.80 -8.78 2.17
CA SER A 135 -20.79 -8.25 3.54
C SER A 135 -20.85 -6.73 3.53
N ALA A 136 -22.02 -6.18 3.85
CA ALA A 136 -22.19 -4.73 3.98
C ALA A 136 -21.31 -4.13 5.10
N GLU A 137 -20.98 -4.91 6.13
CA GLU A 137 -20.08 -4.48 7.20
C GLU A 137 -18.63 -4.37 6.73
N SER A 138 -18.15 -5.37 5.98
CA SER A 138 -16.81 -5.34 5.39
C SER A 138 -16.67 -4.15 4.45
N ILE A 139 -17.67 -3.89 3.59
CA ILE A 139 -17.70 -2.72 2.70
C ILE A 139 -17.60 -1.42 3.51
N ARG A 140 -18.45 -1.24 4.55
CA ARG A 140 -18.42 -0.03 5.38
C ARG A 140 -17.08 0.15 6.09
N SER A 141 -16.45 -0.94 6.54
CA SER A 141 -15.15 -0.89 7.18
C SER A 141 -14.07 -0.43 6.20
N THR A 142 -14.04 -0.99 4.99
CA THR A 142 -13.08 -0.59 3.94
C THR A 142 -13.30 0.88 3.54
N GLU A 143 -14.56 1.31 3.37
CA GLU A 143 -14.88 2.71 3.08
C GLU A 143 -14.44 3.66 4.19
N HIS A 144 -14.59 3.24 5.45
CA HIS A 144 -14.11 4.01 6.60
C HIS A 144 -12.58 4.15 6.57
N THR A 145 -11.84 3.09 6.21
CA THR A 145 -10.38 3.16 6.02
C THR A 145 -10.02 4.18 4.94
N PHE A 146 -10.71 4.18 3.80
CA PHE A 146 -10.49 5.15 2.73
C PHE A 146 -10.78 6.59 3.14
N GLU A 147 -11.92 6.86 3.79
CA GLU A 147 -12.24 8.22 4.26
C GLU A 147 -11.23 8.69 5.33
N THR A 148 -10.74 7.77 6.17
CA THR A 148 -9.68 8.08 7.13
C THR A 148 -8.38 8.43 6.41
N ALA A 149 -7.94 7.61 5.44
CA ALA A 149 -6.77 7.89 4.62
C ALA A 149 -6.88 9.25 3.89
N LEU A 150 -8.05 9.58 3.35
CA LEU A 150 -8.29 10.86 2.69
C LEU A 150 -8.33 12.04 3.66
N SER A 151 -8.73 11.84 4.92
CA SER A 151 -8.67 12.90 5.94
C SER A 151 -7.24 13.28 6.31
N HIS A 152 -6.30 12.33 6.20
CA HIS A 152 -4.88 12.53 6.45
C HIS A 152 -4.13 13.00 5.21
N GLN A 153 -4.23 12.23 4.12
CA GLN A 153 -3.41 12.39 2.91
C GLN A 153 -4.18 12.91 1.70
N GLY A 154 -5.49 13.17 1.80
CA GLY A 154 -6.30 13.57 0.65
C GLY A 154 -5.95 14.95 0.07
N LEU A 155 -5.23 15.79 0.82
CA LEU A 155 -4.74 17.11 0.40
C LEU A 155 -3.28 17.07 -0.10
N ASN A 156 -2.62 15.92 -0.05
CA ASN A 156 -1.23 15.78 -0.47
C ASN A 156 -1.11 15.96 -1.99
N VAL A 157 -0.50 17.06 -2.42
CA VAL A 157 -0.44 17.48 -3.83
C VAL A 157 0.13 16.38 -4.72
N ALA A 158 1.23 15.76 -4.31
CA ALA A 158 1.95 14.78 -5.12
C ALA A 158 1.36 13.36 -5.00
N ALA A 159 0.98 12.93 -3.79
CA ALA A 159 0.68 11.53 -3.51
C ALA A 159 -0.81 11.21 -3.35
N ALA A 160 -1.69 12.19 -3.18
CA ALA A 160 -3.11 11.92 -2.92
C ALA A 160 -3.85 11.32 -4.13
N ASN A 161 -3.40 11.60 -5.36
CA ASN A 161 -4.12 11.20 -6.57
C ASN A 161 -4.40 9.69 -6.60
N SER A 162 -3.39 8.87 -6.26
CA SER A 162 -3.54 7.41 -6.22
C SER A 162 -4.55 6.94 -5.16
N LEU A 163 -4.62 7.59 -3.98
CA LEU A 163 -5.62 7.27 -2.95
C LEU A 163 -7.04 7.56 -3.43
N TRP A 164 -7.23 8.69 -4.10
CA TRP A 164 -8.51 9.04 -4.71
C TRP A 164 -8.92 8.07 -5.82
N GLU A 165 -7.98 7.69 -6.68
CA GLU A 165 -8.20 6.70 -7.75
C GLU A 165 -8.60 5.34 -7.19
N MET A 166 -7.83 4.79 -6.25
CA MET A 166 -8.15 3.52 -5.61
C MET A 166 -9.54 3.53 -4.96
N TYR A 167 -9.95 4.64 -4.35
CA TYR A 167 -11.28 4.72 -3.75
C TYR A 167 -12.39 4.75 -4.80
N ARG A 168 -12.20 5.48 -5.91
CA ARG A 168 -13.16 5.48 -7.02
C ARG A 168 -13.27 4.11 -7.67
N ASP A 169 -12.15 3.43 -7.88
CA ASP A 169 -12.11 2.09 -8.45
C ASP A 169 -12.83 1.09 -7.56
N LEU A 170 -12.64 1.15 -6.24
CA LEU A 170 -13.42 0.36 -5.29
C LEU A 170 -14.92 0.60 -5.47
N GLN A 171 -15.37 1.86 -5.53
CA GLN A 171 -16.79 2.17 -5.70
C GLN A 171 -17.35 1.67 -7.04
N LEU A 172 -16.57 1.77 -8.12
CA LEU A 172 -16.95 1.23 -9.44
C LEU A 172 -17.08 -0.29 -9.42
N VAL A 173 -16.13 -0.99 -8.78
CA VAL A 173 -16.21 -2.44 -8.59
C VAL A 173 -17.46 -2.82 -7.79
N LEU A 174 -17.77 -2.09 -6.71
CA LEU A 174 -18.96 -2.32 -5.90
C LEU A 174 -20.25 -2.10 -6.69
N VAL A 175 -20.31 -1.10 -7.58
CA VAL A 175 -21.43 -0.91 -8.51
C VAL A 175 -21.59 -2.12 -9.43
N GLY A 176 -20.50 -2.63 -10.00
CA GLY A 176 -20.51 -3.79 -10.89
C GLY A 176 -20.95 -5.11 -10.22
N GLN A 177 -20.80 -5.20 -8.90
CA GLN A 177 -21.20 -6.38 -8.12
C GLN A 177 -22.68 -6.36 -7.68
N GLN A 178 -23.40 -5.25 -7.86
CA GLN A 178 -24.79 -5.15 -7.42
C GLN A 178 -25.76 -5.89 -8.34
N ASN A 179 -26.83 -6.41 -7.75
CA ASN A 179 -27.90 -7.05 -8.51
C ASN A 179 -28.70 -6.01 -9.33
N PRO A 180 -29.12 -6.32 -10.56
CA PRO A 180 -29.90 -5.40 -11.39
C PRO A 180 -31.23 -4.94 -10.76
N SER A 181 -31.72 -5.69 -9.76
CA SER A 181 -32.95 -5.40 -9.03
C SER A 181 -32.79 -4.31 -7.96
N SER A 182 -31.57 -3.94 -7.58
CA SER A 182 -31.27 -2.96 -6.53
C SER A 182 -30.92 -1.57 -7.07
N VAL A 183 -31.75 -1.05 -7.99
CA VAL A 183 -31.53 0.23 -8.70
C VAL A 183 -31.24 1.40 -7.75
N GLN A 184 -31.90 1.46 -6.59
CA GLN A 184 -31.66 2.51 -5.59
C GLN A 184 -30.24 2.47 -5.00
N LEU A 185 -29.75 1.28 -4.65
CA LEU A 185 -28.39 1.13 -4.13
C LEU A 185 -27.34 1.46 -5.19
N THR A 186 -27.65 1.21 -6.46
CA THR A 186 -26.76 1.55 -7.58
C THR A 186 -26.71 3.07 -7.77
N ASP A 187 -27.87 3.73 -7.73
CA ASP A 187 -27.97 5.19 -7.83
C ASP A 187 -27.25 5.89 -6.67
N ASP A 188 -27.39 5.40 -5.43
CA ASP A 188 -26.68 5.94 -4.26
C ASP A 188 -25.15 5.81 -4.40
N ARG A 189 -24.68 4.70 -4.98
CA ARG A 189 -23.25 4.50 -5.26
C ARG A 189 -22.74 5.38 -6.39
N LEU A 190 -23.51 5.57 -7.47
CA LEU A 190 -23.17 6.51 -8.54
C LEU A 190 -23.07 7.96 -8.00
N LYS A 191 -23.99 8.36 -7.11
CA LYS A 191 -23.90 9.65 -6.40
C LYS A 191 -22.68 9.73 -5.48
N CYS A 192 -22.26 8.62 -4.88
CA CYS A 192 -21.03 8.58 -4.08
C CYS A 192 -19.80 8.85 -4.96
N ILE A 193 -19.68 8.16 -6.10
CA ILE A 193 -18.60 8.35 -7.08
C ILE A 193 -18.57 9.80 -7.58
N ASP A 194 -19.73 10.36 -7.93
CA ASP A 194 -19.87 11.76 -8.31
C ASP A 194 -19.34 12.73 -7.22
N LYS A 195 -19.71 12.49 -5.96
CA LYS A 195 -19.19 13.28 -4.83
C LYS A 195 -17.68 13.13 -4.68
N LEU A 196 -17.10 11.96 -4.94
CA LEU A 196 -15.65 11.76 -4.88
C LEU A 196 -14.93 12.56 -5.96
N TYR A 197 -15.39 12.49 -7.21
CA TYR A 197 -14.83 13.31 -8.30
C TYR A 197 -14.91 14.80 -7.98
N ARG A 198 -16.10 15.26 -7.57
CA ARG A 198 -16.30 16.66 -7.18
C ARG A 198 -15.45 17.07 -5.97
N ARG A 199 -15.18 16.18 -5.01
CA ARG A 199 -14.28 16.48 -3.88
C ARG A 199 -12.85 16.61 -4.38
N GLN A 200 -12.36 15.66 -5.17
CA GLN A 200 -10.99 15.65 -5.66
C GLN A 200 -10.69 16.82 -6.61
N LEU A 201 -11.58 17.12 -7.56
CA LEU A 201 -11.39 18.19 -8.53
C LEU A 201 -11.33 19.60 -7.91
N ARG A 202 -11.71 19.74 -6.63
CA ARG A 202 -11.60 20.99 -5.87
C ARG A 202 -10.24 21.16 -5.19
N LEU A 203 -9.38 20.15 -5.26
CA LEU A 203 -8.09 20.12 -4.58
C LEU A 203 -6.97 20.31 -5.60
N PRO A 204 -5.93 21.11 -5.30
CA PRO A 204 -4.81 21.34 -6.20
C PRO A 204 -3.85 20.15 -6.16
N LEU A 205 -4.24 19.02 -6.77
CA LEU A 205 -3.45 17.78 -6.81
C LEU A 205 -2.71 17.64 -8.14
N LEU A 206 -1.66 16.83 -8.22
CA LEU A 206 -1.12 16.42 -9.53
C LEU A 206 -2.18 15.62 -10.32
N ALA A 207 -2.08 15.66 -11.65
CA ALA A 207 -2.96 14.95 -12.59
C ALA A 207 -4.46 15.36 -12.55
N MET A 208 -4.77 16.60 -12.19
CA MET A 208 -6.17 17.08 -12.18
C MET A 208 -6.85 17.00 -13.55
N GLU A 209 -6.10 17.25 -14.64
CA GLU A 209 -6.61 17.16 -16.01
C GLU A 209 -7.10 15.74 -16.31
N SER A 210 -6.28 14.73 -15.98
CA SER A 210 -6.66 13.32 -16.17
C SER A 210 -7.85 12.94 -15.29
N THR A 211 -7.92 13.48 -14.06
CA THR A 211 -9.09 13.28 -13.20
C THR A 211 -10.36 13.89 -13.81
N LEU A 212 -10.26 15.05 -14.47
CA LEU A 212 -11.40 15.69 -15.14
C LEU A 212 -11.86 14.87 -16.34
N GLU A 213 -10.93 14.38 -17.17
CA GLU A 213 -11.23 13.49 -18.30
C GLU A 213 -11.94 12.21 -17.83
N ALA A 214 -11.43 11.58 -16.76
CA ALA A 214 -12.06 10.41 -16.15
C ALA A 214 -13.47 10.71 -15.61
N TYR A 215 -13.70 11.91 -15.07
CA TYR A 215 -15.02 12.31 -14.61
C TYR A 215 -16.01 12.51 -15.77
N GLU A 216 -15.57 13.14 -16.87
CA GLU A 216 -16.36 13.27 -18.09
C GLU A 216 -16.74 11.90 -18.67
N GLU A 217 -15.80 10.97 -18.70
CA GLU A 217 -16.04 9.60 -19.14
C GLU A 217 -17.04 8.87 -18.22
N PHE A 218 -16.89 9.02 -16.91
CA PHE A 218 -17.83 8.47 -15.93
C PHE A 218 -19.26 9.02 -16.15
N LEU A 219 -19.41 10.33 -16.30
CA LEU A 219 -20.72 10.97 -16.52
C LEU A 219 -21.35 10.55 -17.84
N LYS A 220 -20.55 10.32 -18.88
CA LYS A 220 -21.03 9.87 -20.19
C LYS A 220 -21.58 8.45 -20.16
N HIS A 221 -20.95 7.53 -19.44
CA HIS A 221 -21.28 6.10 -19.49
C HIS A 221 -22.13 5.63 -18.30
N SER A 222 -21.69 5.91 -17.07
CA SER A 222 -22.29 5.36 -15.85
C SER A 222 -23.17 6.39 -15.12
N GLY A 223 -22.77 7.66 -15.14
CA GLY A 223 -23.41 8.76 -14.43
C GLY A 223 -24.42 9.57 -15.25
N SER A 224 -24.84 9.10 -16.43
CA SER A 224 -25.67 9.89 -17.36
C SER A 224 -27.00 10.34 -16.76
N ASN A 225 -27.57 9.54 -15.86
CA ASN A 225 -28.82 9.84 -15.17
C ASN A 225 -28.67 10.84 -14.01
N LEU A 226 -27.45 11.18 -13.58
CA LEU A 226 -27.22 12.08 -12.44
C LEU A 226 -27.56 13.53 -12.77
N TYR A 227 -27.41 13.94 -14.04
CA TYR A 227 -27.68 15.30 -14.51
C TYR A 227 -28.59 15.31 -15.76
N PRO A 228 -29.89 14.99 -15.62
CA PRO A 228 -30.82 14.84 -16.76
C PRO A 228 -31.08 16.12 -17.57
N GLN A 229 -30.63 17.29 -17.09
CA GLN A 229 -30.96 18.60 -17.66
C GLN A 229 -29.78 19.25 -18.40
N HIS A 230 -28.63 18.57 -18.51
CA HIS A 230 -27.42 19.13 -19.13
C HIS A 230 -27.38 18.99 -20.67
N ASP A 231 -28.44 18.48 -21.31
CA ASP A 231 -28.55 18.23 -22.77
C ASP A 231 -28.33 19.46 -23.68
N GLN A 232 -28.21 20.67 -23.14
CA GLN A 232 -27.92 21.90 -23.90
C GLN A 232 -26.62 22.61 -23.47
N ALA A 233 -25.86 22.05 -22.52
CA ALA A 233 -24.61 22.63 -22.06
C ALA A 233 -23.42 22.09 -22.89
N SER A 234 -22.45 22.95 -23.18
CA SER A 234 -21.23 22.59 -23.93
C SER A 234 -20.29 21.63 -23.18
N SER A 235 -20.57 21.31 -21.91
CA SER A 235 -19.77 20.41 -21.07
C SER A 235 -20.69 19.49 -20.26
N LEU A 236 -20.29 18.21 -20.16
CA LEU A 236 -20.94 17.18 -19.33
C LEU A 236 -20.81 17.50 -17.84
N VAL A 237 -19.77 18.24 -17.45
CA VAL A 237 -19.47 18.54 -16.07
C VAL A 237 -20.31 19.73 -15.58
N PRO A 238 -20.89 19.64 -14.38
CA PRO A 238 -21.64 20.75 -13.78
C PRO A 238 -20.81 22.03 -13.62
N PRO A 239 -21.38 23.21 -13.93
CA PRO A 239 -20.62 24.47 -14.01
C PRO A 239 -20.03 24.93 -12.67
N ASP A 240 -20.67 24.58 -11.56
CA ASP A 240 -20.17 24.79 -10.20
C ASP A 240 -18.88 23.98 -9.96
N CYS A 241 -18.85 22.72 -10.41
CA CYS A 241 -17.67 21.87 -10.34
C CYS A 241 -16.53 22.42 -11.22
N MET A 242 -16.84 22.83 -12.45
CA MET A 242 -15.84 23.43 -13.35
C MET A 242 -15.21 24.70 -12.77
N LYS A 243 -16.03 25.56 -12.14
CA LYS A 243 -15.51 26.78 -11.50
C LYS A 243 -14.53 26.47 -10.37
N GLU A 244 -14.84 25.48 -9.54
CA GLU A 244 -13.94 25.09 -8.45
C GLU A 244 -12.69 24.38 -8.98
N TYR A 245 -12.80 23.59 -10.05
CA TYR A 245 -11.68 22.98 -10.75
C TYR A 245 -10.70 24.03 -11.29
N GLU A 246 -11.19 25.05 -12.00
CA GLU A 246 -10.32 26.12 -12.52
C GLU A 246 -9.59 26.87 -11.40
N LYS A 247 -10.27 27.07 -10.25
CA LYS A 247 -9.66 27.66 -9.06
C LYS A 247 -8.55 26.76 -8.49
N ALA A 248 -8.80 25.46 -8.37
CA ALA A 248 -7.84 24.51 -7.86
C ALA A 248 -6.64 24.33 -8.82
N LYS A 249 -6.87 24.32 -10.14
CA LYS A 249 -5.83 24.31 -11.16
C LYS A 249 -4.92 25.55 -11.10
N ALA A 250 -5.52 26.73 -10.90
CA ALA A 250 -4.75 27.94 -10.67
C ALA A 250 -3.89 27.84 -9.39
N GLN A 251 -4.43 27.30 -8.30
CA GLN A 251 -3.68 27.04 -7.08
C GLN A 251 -2.54 26.03 -7.30
N LEU A 252 -2.78 24.95 -8.03
CA LEU A 252 -1.76 23.96 -8.36
C LEU A 252 -0.57 24.59 -9.09
N SER A 253 -0.83 25.47 -10.07
CA SER A 253 0.25 26.18 -10.78
C SER A 253 1.18 26.99 -9.86
N LEU A 254 0.69 27.43 -8.71
CA LEU A 254 1.48 28.13 -7.70
C LEU A 254 2.28 27.16 -6.83
N LEU A 255 1.82 25.93 -6.66
CA LEU A 255 2.44 24.88 -5.83
C LEU A 255 3.51 24.09 -6.60
N LEU A 256 3.33 23.88 -7.91
CA LEU A 256 4.24 23.09 -8.75
C LEU A 256 5.74 23.43 -8.56
N PRO A 257 6.16 24.72 -8.53
CA PRO A 257 7.57 25.04 -8.38
C PRO A 257 8.17 24.63 -7.02
N PHE A 258 7.33 24.41 -6.01
CA PHE A 258 7.76 23.93 -4.70
C PHE A 258 7.85 22.40 -4.68
N GLU A 259 6.88 21.71 -5.27
CA GLU A 259 6.88 20.25 -5.40
C GLU A 259 8.09 19.76 -6.21
N GLU A 260 8.40 20.42 -7.32
CA GLU A 260 9.59 20.10 -8.14
C GLU A 260 10.89 20.21 -7.34
N ARG A 261 10.99 21.19 -6.42
CA ARG A 261 12.18 21.34 -5.56
C ARG A 261 12.27 20.24 -4.52
N ILE A 262 11.14 19.81 -3.96
CA ILE A 262 11.09 18.72 -2.99
C ILE A 262 11.54 17.42 -3.66
N GLU A 263 11.04 17.12 -4.86
CA GLU A 263 11.44 15.94 -5.63
C GLU A 263 12.94 15.94 -5.96
N VAL A 264 13.48 17.09 -6.38
CA VAL A 264 14.93 17.25 -6.60
C VAL A 264 15.71 17.04 -5.30
N CYS A 265 15.29 17.60 -4.18
CA CYS A 265 15.96 17.37 -2.89
C CYS A 265 15.92 15.89 -2.46
N LEU A 266 14.77 15.22 -2.61
CA LEU A 266 14.64 13.80 -2.28
C LEU A 266 15.55 12.93 -3.15
N SER A 267 15.65 13.20 -4.45
CA SER A 267 16.55 12.46 -5.35
C SER A 267 18.05 12.62 -5.00
N PHE A 268 18.45 13.73 -4.37
CA PHE A 268 19.82 13.92 -3.86
C PHE A 268 20.11 13.17 -2.56
N PHE A 269 19.11 12.80 -1.76
CA PHE A 269 19.29 12.03 -0.52
C PHE A 269 19.30 10.50 -0.74
N TYR A 270 18.89 10.04 -1.92
CA TYR A 270 18.88 8.62 -2.30
C TYR A 270 20.05 8.21 -3.24
N LEU A 271 21.03 9.09 -3.46
CA LEU A 271 22.30 8.84 -4.15
C LEU A 271 23.46 8.84 -3.14
#